data_AF-A0A351IYA6-F1
#
_entry.id   AF-A0A351IYA6-F1
#
_cell.length_a   1.000
_cell.length_b   1.000
_cell.length_c   1.000
_cell.angle_alpha   90.00
_cell.angle_beta   90.00
_cell.angle_gamma   90.00
#
_symmetry.space_group_name_H-M   'P 1'
#
loop_
_entity.id
_entity.type
_entity.pdbx_description
1 polymer ?
#
loop_
_entity_poly.entity_id
_entity_poly.type
_entity_poly.pdbx_seq_one_letter_code
_entity_poly.pdbx_strand_id
1 'polypeptide(L)'
;NRAQEVGEITRNLKILAKELQVPIMLLSQLVRDTEKKGRKPMLSDLRESGSIEQDADMVFFLYKDESGGTGENDNIIECIIAKNRHGSTGSVKLGWEGRFTRFGNLDTYHEEP
;
A
#
# COMPACT_ATOMS: atom_id res chain seq x y z
N ASN A 1 -24.82 -6.07 -4.65
CA ASN A 1 -24.23 -6.64 -3.41
C ASN A 1 -22.73 -6.39 -3.53
N ARG A 2 -22.26 -5.19 -3.14
CA ARG A 2 -20.97 -4.64 -3.61
C ARG A 2 -19.76 -5.51 -3.25
N ALA A 3 -19.73 -6.07 -2.04
CA ALA A 3 -18.63 -6.94 -1.62
C ALA A 3 -18.52 -8.22 -2.46
N GLN A 4 -19.65 -8.77 -2.92
CA GLN A 4 -19.69 -9.94 -3.77
C GLN A 4 -19.18 -9.62 -5.18
N GLU A 5 -19.61 -8.50 -5.77
CA GLU A 5 -19.16 -8.03 -7.08
C GLU A 5 -17.64 -7.79 -7.09
N VAL A 6 -17.12 -7.11 -6.05
CA VAL A 6 -15.67 -6.88 -5.90
C VAL A 6 -14.92 -8.21 -5.77
N GLY A 7 -15.48 -9.17 -5.01
CA GLY A 7 -14.88 -10.49 -4.88
C GLY A 7 -14.84 -11.29 -6.18
N GLU A 8 -15.87 -11.23 -7.01
CA GLU A 8 -15.87 -11.87 -8.32
C GLU A 8 -14.81 -11.24 -9.24
N ILE A 9 -14.68 -9.91 -9.24
CA ILE A 9 -13.68 -9.20 -10.03
C ILE A 9 -12.26 -9.60 -9.59
N THR A 10 -11.96 -9.57 -8.30
CA THR A 10 -10.60 -9.85 -7.78
C THR A 10 -10.20 -11.29 -8.00
N ARG A 11 -11.15 -12.21 -7.86
CA ARG A 11 -10.96 -13.64 -8.13
C ARG A 11 -10.61 -13.89 -9.59
N ASN A 12 -11.37 -13.31 -10.51
CA ASN A 12 -11.14 -13.47 -11.94
C ASN A 12 -9.80 -12.85 -12.37
N LEU A 13 -9.45 -11.68 -11.83
CA LEU A 13 -8.14 -11.06 -12.09
C LEU A 13 -6.99 -11.91 -11.56
N LYS A 14 -7.14 -12.56 -10.40
CA LYS A 14 -6.14 -13.48 -9.87
C LYS A 14 -5.95 -14.71 -10.76
N ILE A 15 -7.04 -15.27 -11.29
CA ILE A 15 -6.98 -16.38 -12.26
C ILE A 15 -6.26 -15.92 -13.53
N LEU A 16 -6.66 -14.78 -14.10
CA LEU A 16 -6.06 -14.22 -15.30
C LEU A 16 -4.56 -13.96 -15.15
N ALA A 17 -4.13 -13.38 -14.02
CA ALA A 17 -2.72 -13.15 -13.71
C ALA A 17 -1.89 -14.44 -13.73
N LYS A 18 -2.48 -15.54 -13.21
CA LYS A 18 -1.82 -16.86 -13.22
C LYS A 18 -1.77 -17.47 -14.62
N GLU A 19 -2.85 -17.37 -15.38
CA GLU A 19 -2.94 -17.93 -16.74
C GLU A 19 -1.98 -17.23 -17.70
N LEU A 20 -1.94 -15.90 -17.67
CA LEU A 20 -1.07 -15.09 -18.52
C LEU A 20 0.37 -14.97 -17.99
N GLN A 21 0.61 -15.43 -16.75
CA GLN A 21 1.90 -15.31 -16.06
C GLN A 21 2.43 -13.87 -15.99
N VAL A 22 1.54 -12.90 -15.80
CA VAL A 22 1.88 -11.48 -15.65
C VAL A 22 1.44 -10.93 -14.30
N PRO A 23 2.21 -10.01 -13.69
CA PRO A 23 1.78 -9.33 -12.48
C PRO A 23 0.64 -8.37 -12.79
N ILE A 24 -0.47 -8.49 -12.04
CA ILE A 24 -1.59 -7.55 -12.09
C ILE A 24 -1.57 -6.73 -10.79
N MET A 25 -1.49 -5.41 -10.93
CA MET A 25 -1.58 -4.46 -9.81
C MET A 25 -2.92 -3.73 -9.86
N LEU A 26 -3.61 -3.69 -8.72
CA LEU A 26 -4.89 -3.01 -8.57
C LEU A 26 -4.77 -1.94 -7.49
N LEU A 27 -5.45 -0.82 -7.70
CA LEU A 27 -5.58 0.23 -6.69
C LEU A 27 -6.93 0.07 -6.00
N SER A 28 -6.92 0.09 -4.67
CA SER A 28 -8.13 0.06 -3.85
C SER A 28 -8.15 1.27 -2.95
N GLN A 29 -9.31 1.90 -2.83
CA GLN A 29 -9.53 2.98 -1.88
C GLN A 29 -9.75 2.40 -0.48
N LEU A 30 -9.25 3.11 0.53
CA LEU A 30 -9.47 2.76 1.94
C LEU A 30 -10.76 3.39 2.47
N VAL A 31 -11.25 2.88 3.60
CA VAL A 31 -12.37 3.48 4.31
C VAL A 31 -11.97 4.85 4.88
N ARG A 32 -12.85 5.86 4.73
CA ARG A 32 -12.61 7.25 5.17
C ARG A 32 -12.29 7.40 6.66
N ASP A 33 -12.75 6.48 7.50
CA ASP A 33 -12.47 6.49 8.93
C ASP A 33 -10.99 6.23 9.25
N THR A 34 -10.25 5.59 8.35
CA THR A 34 -8.81 5.38 8.47
C THR A 34 -8.07 6.71 8.35
N GLU A 35 -8.44 7.55 7.37
CA GLU A 35 -7.87 8.88 7.15
C GLU A 35 -8.12 9.80 8.34
N LYS A 36 -9.36 9.86 8.84
CA LYS A 36 -9.74 10.71 9.97
C LYS A 36 -8.97 10.43 11.26
N LYS A 37 -8.51 9.19 11.44
CA LYS A 37 -7.78 8.76 12.64
C LYS A 37 -6.27 9.03 12.53
N GLY A 38 -5.77 9.42 11.36
CA GLY A 38 -4.34 9.66 11.12
C GLY A 38 -3.44 8.46 11.41
N ARG A 39 -4.01 7.25 11.58
CA ARG A 39 -3.27 6.04 11.92
C ARG A 39 -2.82 5.31 10.66
N LYS A 40 -1.81 4.46 10.80
CA LYS A 40 -1.38 3.57 9.73
C LYS A 40 -2.55 2.68 9.25
N PRO A 41 -2.73 2.52 7.92
CA PRO A 41 -3.70 1.60 7.36
C PRO A 41 -3.44 0.14 7.74
N MET A 42 -4.51 -0.64 7.82
CA MET A 42 -4.51 -2.06 8.15
C MET A 42 -5.38 -2.83 7.15
N LEU A 43 -5.22 -4.15 7.07
CA LEU A 43 -6.03 -4.99 6.17
C LEU A 43 -7.54 -4.87 6.42
N SER A 44 -7.94 -4.66 7.68
CA SER A 44 -9.33 -4.42 8.07
C SER A 44 -9.91 -3.12 7.47
N ASP A 45 -9.07 -2.19 6.99
CA ASP A 45 -9.49 -0.97 6.31
C ASP A 45 -9.91 -1.23 4.84
N LEU A 46 -9.70 -2.45 4.32
CA LEU A 46 -10.27 -2.95 3.06
C LEU A 46 -11.71 -3.48 3.25
N ARG A 47 -12.38 -3.16 4.36
CA ARG A 47 -13.57 -3.82 4.93
C ARG A 47 -14.71 -4.16 3.95
N GLU A 48 -14.93 -3.37 2.90
CA GLU A 48 -15.94 -3.68 1.86
C GLU A 48 -15.47 -4.74 0.85
N SER A 49 -14.29 -5.32 1.07
CA SER A 49 -13.55 -6.12 0.11
C SER A 49 -12.64 -7.15 0.81
N GLY A 50 -13.17 -7.88 1.80
CA GLY A 50 -12.43 -9.00 2.42
C GLY A 50 -11.97 -10.06 1.40
N SER A 51 -12.62 -10.13 0.24
CA SER A 51 -12.18 -10.90 -0.93
C SER A 51 -10.85 -10.42 -1.51
N ILE A 52 -10.59 -9.09 -1.57
CA ILE A 52 -9.30 -8.54 -2.00
C ILE A 52 -8.19 -9.08 -1.12
N GLU A 53 -8.38 -9.03 0.20
CA GLU A 53 -7.39 -9.53 1.15
C GLU A 53 -7.09 -11.01 0.89
N GLN A 54 -8.09 -11.84 0.64
CA GLN A 54 -7.90 -13.28 0.40
C GLN A 54 -7.21 -13.56 -0.94
N ASP A 55 -7.65 -12.91 -2.01
CA ASP A 55 -7.21 -13.18 -3.39
C ASP A 55 -5.81 -12.61 -3.69
N ALA A 56 -5.47 -11.45 -3.12
CA ALA A 56 -4.18 -10.80 -3.36
C ALA A 56 -3.00 -11.63 -2.85
N ASP A 57 -1.89 -11.65 -3.60
CA ASP A 57 -0.63 -12.22 -3.11
C ASP A 57 0.11 -11.25 -2.19
N MET A 58 0.06 -9.96 -2.52
CA MET A 58 0.68 -8.87 -1.76
C MET A 58 -0.31 -7.71 -1.60
N VAL A 59 -0.24 -7.02 -0.47
CA VAL A 59 -1.01 -5.80 -0.21
C VAL A 59 -0.05 -4.73 0.31
N PHE A 60 -0.02 -3.59 -0.38
CA PHE A 60 0.76 -2.43 -0.01
C PHE A 60 -0.16 -1.29 0.41
N PHE A 61 0.21 -0.60 1.48
CA PHE A 61 -0.39 0.69 1.83
C PHE A 61 0.67 1.77 1.74
N LEU A 62 0.27 2.94 1.26
CA LEU A 62 1.09 4.15 1.35
C LEU A 62 0.54 4.99 2.51
N TYR A 63 1.43 5.42 3.39
CA TYR A 63 1.09 6.22 4.55
C TYR A 63 2.05 7.41 4.64
N LYS A 64 1.49 8.62 4.71
CA LYS A 64 2.23 9.82 5.04
C LYS A 64 1.90 10.18 6.49
N ASP A 65 2.94 10.29 7.32
CA ASP A 65 2.77 10.75 8.69
C ASP A 65 2.61 12.27 8.69
N GLU A 66 1.39 12.76 8.95
CA GLU A 66 1.09 14.19 9.01
C GLU A 66 1.42 14.81 10.38
N SER A 67 1.79 13.99 11.38
CA SER A 67 2.14 14.48 12.71
C SER A 67 3.59 14.98 12.81
N GLY A 68 4.46 14.56 11.89
CA GLY A 68 5.80 15.11 11.73
C GLY A 68 5.69 16.53 11.17
N GLY A 69 5.85 17.53 12.03
CA GLY A 69 5.76 18.95 11.66
C GLY A 69 6.61 19.34 10.44
N THR A 70 6.40 20.56 9.92
CA THR A 70 7.09 21.10 8.74
C THR A 70 8.62 20.98 8.87
N GLY A 71 9.26 20.10 8.08
CA GLY A 71 10.69 19.79 8.14
C GLY A 71 11.10 18.67 7.17
N GLU A 72 12.29 18.06 7.35
CA GLU A 72 12.83 16.98 6.48
C GLU A 72 11.89 15.77 6.32
N ASN A 73 11.05 15.51 7.32
CA ASN A 73 10.11 14.39 7.31
C ASN A 73 8.85 14.61 6.45
N ASP A 74 8.58 15.84 5.98
CA ASP A 74 7.36 16.15 5.20
C ASP A 74 7.35 15.46 3.82
N ASN A 75 8.53 15.08 3.33
CA ASN A 75 8.70 14.36 2.07
C ASN A 75 8.91 12.86 2.26
N ILE A 76 8.57 12.29 3.43
CA ILE A 76 8.70 10.84 3.66
C ILE A 76 7.33 10.18 3.57
N ILE A 77 7.25 9.13 2.75
CA ILE A 77 6.09 8.24 2.67
C ILE A 77 6.52 6.85 3.09
N GLU A 78 5.78 6.23 4.00
CA GLU A 78 5.99 4.85 4.41
C GLU A 78 5.17 3.92 3.51
N CYS A 79 5.85 3.03 2.79
CA CYS A 79 5.24 1.91 2.09
C CYS A 79 5.18 0.71 3.03
N ILE A 80 3.97 0.31 3.41
CA ILE A 80 3.70 -0.77 4.35
C ILE A 80 3.31 -2.01 3.55
N ILE A 81 4.11 -3.07 3.66
CA ILE A 81 3.83 -4.40 3.11
C ILE A 81 2.95 -5.12 4.12
N ALA A 82 1.62 -4.92 4.03
CA ALA A 82 0.65 -5.45 4.98
C ALA A 82 0.37 -6.94 4.79
N LYS A 83 0.55 -7.45 3.57
CA LYS A 83 0.47 -8.88 3.23
C LYS A 83 1.54 -9.24 2.23
N ASN A 84 2.16 -10.39 2.42
CA ASN A 84 3.03 -11.03 1.43
C ASN A 84 2.91 -12.56 1.55
N ARG A 85 2.33 -13.22 0.55
CA ARG A 85 2.12 -14.68 0.56
C ARG A 85 3.43 -15.47 0.49
N HIS A 86 4.50 -14.88 -0.04
CA HIS A 86 5.76 -15.56 -0.36
C HIS A 86 6.98 -14.90 0.30
N GLY A 87 6.78 -14.10 1.35
CA GLY A 87 7.87 -13.41 2.03
C GLY A 87 7.41 -12.69 3.29
N SER A 88 8.30 -11.88 3.85
CA SER A 88 8.00 -11.09 5.05
C SER A 88 7.11 -9.89 4.74
N THR A 89 6.35 -9.49 5.76
CA THR A 89 5.74 -8.16 5.87
C THR A 89 6.75 -7.18 6.46
N GLY A 90 6.43 -5.89 6.45
CA GLY A 90 7.29 -4.84 6.98
C GLY A 90 6.93 -3.47 6.42
N SER A 91 7.77 -2.48 6.66
CA SER A 91 7.63 -1.17 6.05
C SER A 91 8.95 -0.63 5.53
N VAL A 92 8.86 0.16 4.47
CA VAL A 92 9.99 0.83 3.81
C VAL A 92 9.66 2.31 3.72
N LYS A 93 10.58 3.15 4.16
CA LYS A 93 10.45 4.61 4.01
C LYS A 93 10.96 5.03 2.64
N LEU A 94 10.17 5.84 1.94
CA LEU A 94 10.43 6.35 0.61
C LEU A 94 10.47 7.88 0.63
N GLY A 95 11.39 8.47 -0.12
CA GLY A 95 11.40 9.91 -0.38
C GLY A 95 10.37 10.26 -1.44
N TRP A 96 9.58 11.31 -1.22
CA TRP A 96 8.55 11.80 -2.10
C TRP A 96 8.95 13.13 -2.72
N GLU A 97 9.09 13.14 -4.05
CA GLU A 97 9.33 14.36 -4.82
C GLU A 97 8.05 14.74 -5.56
N GLY A 98 7.15 15.45 -4.86
CA GLY A 98 5.82 15.77 -5.36
C GLY A 98 5.79 16.52 -6.70
N ARG A 99 6.79 17.37 -6.96
CA ARG A 99 6.92 18.09 -8.25
C ARG A 99 7.10 17.18 -9.47
N PHE A 100 7.51 15.93 -9.26
CA PHE A 100 7.76 14.94 -10.32
C PHE A 100 6.91 13.68 -10.18
N THR A 101 6.03 13.62 -9.18
CA THR A 101 5.26 12.40 -8.84
C THR A 101 6.18 11.18 -8.68
N ARG A 102 7.33 11.37 -8.03
CA ARG A 102 8.40 10.37 -7.96
C ARG A 102 8.65 9.93 -6.53
N PHE A 103 8.78 8.62 -6.35
CA PHE A 103 9.34 8.01 -5.15
C PHE A 103 10.82 7.69 -5.37
N GLY A 104 11.65 8.03 -4.40
CA GLY A 104 13.09 7.75 -4.39
C GLY A 104 13.52 7.01 -3.13
N ASN A 105 14.72 6.44 -3.17
CA ASN A 105 15.36 5.91 -1.98
C ASN A 105 15.71 7.05 -1.02
N LEU A 106 15.57 6.82 0.27
CA LEU A 106 16.10 7.74 1.28
C LEU A 106 17.57 7.41 1.49
N ASP A 107 18.42 8.42 1.33
CA ASP A 107 19.83 8.29 1.67
C ASP A 107 19.99 8.50 3.18
N THR A 108 20.01 7.39 3.93
CA THR A 108 20.04 7.41 5.41
C THR A 108 21.45 7.25 5.98
N TYR A 109 22.48 7.11 5.14
CA TYR A 109 23.87 6.94 5.56
C TYR A 109 24.77 7.97 4.88
N HIS A 110 25.07 9.05 5.59
CA HIS A 110 26.28 9.82 5.34
C HIS A 110 27.36 9.33 6.31
N GLU A 111 28.32 8.55 5.82
CA GLU A 111 29.61 8.46 6.52
C GLU A 111 30.30 9.82 6.32
N GLU A 112 30.37 10.62 7.38
CA GLU A 112 31.25 11.79 7.37
C GLU A 112 32.71 11.30 7.22
N PRO A 113 33.51 11.94 6.36
CA PRO A 113 34.88 11.51 6.04
C PRO A 113 35.86 11.65 7.21
#